data_AF-A0A382LP57-F1
#
_entry.id   AF-A0A382LP57-F1
#
_cell.length_a   1.000
_cell.length_b   1.000
_cell.length_c   1.000
_cell.angle_alpha   90.00
_cell.angle_beta   90.00
_cell.angle_gamma   90.00
#
_symmetry.space_group_name_H-M   'P 1'
#
loop_
_entity.id
_entity.type
_entity.pdbx_description
1 polymer ?
#
loop_
_entity_poly.entity_id
_entity_poly.type
_entity_poly.pdbx_seq_one_letter_code
_entity_poly.pdbx_strand_id
1 'polypeptide(L)'
;MIDCINLLEDQKLVVTWDLGRRCNYDCSYCPPNRHDKVSPYAELSKLKKTAKFVLDYCNTLVSYKKSNNKDHQLISISFTGGEPTVHPDFLKFVHFIGEERKKFTGEYAGLSLTTNGQFSTIMAKNIVNNFDFATISYHAEALPTQKKKVLENIEFMHSKGFELKVNVMFHAEYFDECVTVCDNLKKLNIKFIPRLIGEHEDSKDSDAHKYTPKQQEWVNEYWGLKVKPKKDKKAREIGRPCCGDRTMEINGNKKTKFLQHTKFSGWFCSVNWFFLHIDENTEEIYHHQTCQARFDETRGAIGKISETDLILSNLKNNLKNKTMPIIVCPLEPDAHCGCGMCTPKSIDGYQFKKILSNHIEDMSIFSM
;
A
#
# COMPACT_ATOMS: atom_id res chain seq x y z
N MET A 1 -10.54 -22.22 9.96
CA MET A 1 -9.40 -21.79 9.11
C MET A 1 -9.94 -20.74 8.15
N ILE A 2 -9.17 -19.70 7.80
CA ILE A 2 -9.62 -18.73 6.80
C ILE A 2 -9.54 -19.42 5.43
N ASP A 3 -10.63 -19.40 4.67
CA ASP A 3 -10.71 -20.02 3.31
C ASP A 3 -10.99 -18.99 2.22
N CYS A 4 -11.54 -17.83 2.58
CA CYS A 4 -11.79 -16.73 1.66
C CYS A 4 -11.75 -15.37 2.37
N ILE A 5 -11.53 -14.33 1.58
CA ILE A 5 -11.52 -12.93 2.00
C ILE A 5 -12.29 -12.13 0.96
N ASN A 6 -13.21 -11.29 1.42
CA ASN A 6 -13.90 -10.27 0.63
C ASN A 6 -13.51 -8.88 1.14
N LEU A 7 -13.32 -7.92 0.24
CA LEU A 7 -13.04 -6.54 0.62
C LEU A 7 -14.37 -5.76 0.70
N LEU A 8 -14.71 -5.18 1.86
CA LEU A 8 -16.01 -4.53 2.04
C LEU A 8 -15.98 -3.02 1.79
N GLU A 9 -14.85 -2.37 2.02
CA GLU A 9 -14.71 -0.92 2.03
C GLU A 9 -13.47 -0.48 1.23
N ASP A 10 -13.49 0.76 0.73
CA ASP A 10 -12.37 1.38 0.02
C ASP A 10 -11.88 0.50 -1.15
N GLN A 11 -12.81 0.15 -2.03
CA GLN A 11 -12.60 -0.82 -3.12
C GLN A 11 -11.91 -0.19 -4.37
N LYS A 12 -11.35 1.01 -4.19
CA LYS A 12 -10.59 1.75 -5.19
C LYS A 12 -9.36 1.00 -5.66
N LEU A 13 -8.95 1.27 -6.89
CA LEU A 13 -7.65 0.85 -7.41
C LEU A 13 -6.55 1.74 -6.81
N VAL A 14 -5.53 1.13 -6.21
CA VAL A 14 -4.41 1.86 -5.60
C VAL A 14 -3.14 1.66 -6.41
N VAL A 15 -2.60 2.75 -6.93
CA VAL A 15 -1.27 2.77 -7.53
C VAL A 15 -0.27 3.13 -6.45
N THR A 16 0.66 2.23 -6.14
CA THR A 16 1.81 2.54 -5.30
C THR A 16 2.98 2.89 -6.20
N TRP A 17 3.37 4.15 -6.24
CA TRP A 17 4.40 4.62 -7.16
C TRP A 17 5.64 5.05 -6.39
N ASP A 18 6.66 4.20 -6.43
CA ASP A 18 7.98 4.48 -5.87
C ASP A 18 8.75 5.41 -6.83
N LEU A 19 9.02 6.64 -6.39
CA LEU A 19 9.68 7.67 -7.19
C LEU A 19 11.21 7.58 -7.13
N GLY A 20 11.76 6.60 -6.42
CA GLY A 20 13.19 6.35 -6.28
C GLY A 20 13.61 6.10 -4.84
N ARG A 21 14.82 5.57 -4.66
CA ARG A 21 15.33 5.11 -3.34
C ARG A 21 15.87 6.22 -2.44
N ARG A 22 16.17 7.40 -2.97
CA ARG A 22 16.87 8.41 -2.16
C ARG A 22 15.99 8.89 -0.99
N CYS A 23 16.54 8.81 0.22
CA CYS A 23 15.84 9.16 1.45
C CYS A 23 16.71 10.05 2.36
N ASN A 24 16.09 10.99 3.06
CA ASN A 24 16.73 11.79 4.13
C ASN A 24 16.89 11.00 5.45
N TYR A 25 16.25 9.85 5.63
CA TYR A 25 16.46 8.92 6.75
C TYR A 25 17.32 7.71 6.36
N ASP A 26 17.82 6.98 7.36
CA ASP A 26 18.58 5.73 7.22
C ASP A 26 18.16 4.75 8.33
N CYS A 27 16.87 4.37 8.34
CA CYS A 27 16.30 3.56 9.42
C CYS A 27 16.86 2.13 9.37
N SER A 28 17.19 1.56 10.54
CA SER A 28 17.92 0.28 10.64
C SER A 28 17.16 -0.90 10.01
N TYR A 29 15.83 -0.80 10.02
CA TYR A 29 14.89 -1.78 9.53
C TYR A 29 14.43 -1.57 8.09
N CYS A 30 14.81 -0.47 7.45
CA CYS A 30 14.44 -0.22 6.06
C CYS A 30 15.48 -0.89 5.15
N PRO A 31 15.08 -1.78 4.23
CA PRO A 31 16.04 -2.54 3.43
C PRO A 31 16.65 -1.68 2.30
N PRO A 32 17.93 -1.88 1.92
CA PRO A 32 18.63 -1.03 0.94
C PRO A 32 18.02 -0.98 -0.47
N ASN A 33 17.20 -1.96 -0.82
CA ASN A 33 16.46 -1.95 -2.09
C ASN A 33 15.28 -0.96 -2.09
N ARG A 34 14.86 -0.45 -0.92
CA ARG A 34 13.78 0.54 -0.76
C ARG A 34 14.27 1.93 -0.40
N HIS A 35 15.49 2.05 0.13
CA HIS A 35 16.08 3.35 0.40
C HIS A 35 17.61 3.35 0.32
N ASP A 36 18.16 4.51 -0.02
CA ASP A 36 19.58 4.81 0.12
C ASP A 36 19.81 6.34 0.13
N LYS A 37 21.08 6.77 0.13
CA LYS A 37 21.48 8.18 0.05
C LYS A 37 21.96 8.63 -1.32
N VAL A 38 22.14 7.72 -2.26
CA VAL A 38 23.03 7.92 -3.42
C VAL A 38 22.36 7.71 -4.76
N SER A 39 21.27 6.96 -4.84
CA SER A 39 20.56 6.66 -6.09
C SER A 39 20.11 7.94 -6.79
N PRO A 40 20.16 7.97 -8.14
CA PRO A 40 19.76 9.14 -8.91
C PRO A 40 18.26 9.40 -8.75
N TYR A 41 17.87 10.65 -9.01
CA TYR A 41 16.47 11.00 -9.14
C TYR A 41 15.96 10.63 -10.54
N ALA A 42 14.70 10.22 -10.63
CA ALA A 42 14.06 9.98 -11.91
C ALA A 42 13.92 11.28 -12.72
N GLU A 43 14.09 11.21 -14.04
CA GLU A 43 13.90 12.38 -14.87
C GLU A 43 12.42 12.79 -14.93
N LEU A 44 12.14 14.09 -14.84
CA LEU A 44 10.78 14.61 -14.90
C LEU A 44 10.05 14.21 -16.20
N SER A 45 10.76 14.14 -17.34
CA SER A 45 10.22 13.68 -18.63
C SER A 45 9.69 12.25 -18.55
N LYS A 46 10.46 11.36 -17.91
CA LYS A 46 10.12 9.95 -17.69
C LYS A 46 8.91 9.83 -16.76
N LEU A 47 8.92 10.51 -15.62
CA LEU A 47 7.78 10.55 -14.69
C LEU A 47 6.48 10.97 -15.38
N LYS A 48 6.55 11.99 -16.24
CA LYS A 48 5.39 12.46 -17.03
C LYS A 48 4.89 11.41 -18.03
N LYS A 49 5.80 10.65 -18.67
CA LYS A 49 5.43 9.56 -19.59
C LYS A 49 4.76 8.43 -18.80
N THR A 50 5.35 8.00 -17.69
CA THR A 50 4.79 6.96 -16.82
C THR A 50 3.42 7.34 -16.28
N ALA A 51 3.19 8.62 -15.95
CA ALA A 51 1.90 9.10 -15.44
C ALA A 51 0.75 8.87 -16.42
N LYS A 52 0.99 9.10 -17.72
CA LYS A 52 -0.01 8.85 -18.77
C LYS A 52 -0.38 7.37 -18.84
N PHE A 53 0.63 6.50 -18.85
CA PHE A 53 0.39 5.05 -18.79
C PHE A 53 -0.41 4.65 -17.55
N VAL A 54 -0.03 5.13 -16.37
CA VAL A 54 -0.73 4.82 -15.11
C VAL A 54 -2.20 5.20 -15.20
N LEU A 55 -2.51 6.41 -15.67
CA LEU A 55 -3.87 6.88 -15.84
C LEU A 55 -4.65 6.01 -16.84
N ASP A 56 -4.08 5.71 -18.01
CA ASP A 56 -4.72 4.88 -19.04
C ASP A 56 -4.96 3.44 -18.58
N TYR A 57 -3.97 2.84 -17.92
CA TYR A 57 -4.07 1.48 -17.36
C TYR A 57 -5.18 1.41 -16.31
N CYS A 58 -5.18 2.35 -15.36
CA CYS A 58 -6.17 2.36 -14.30
C CYS A 58 -7.57 2.67 -14.82
N ASN A 59 -7.70 3.57 -15.81
CA ASN A 59 -8.98 3.87 -16.46
C ASN A 59 -9.56 2.63 -17.15
N THR A 60 -8.68 1.87 -17.81
CA THR A 60 -9.05 0.62 -18.47
C THR A 60 -9.54 -0.43 -17.49
N LEU A 61 -8.92 -0.57 -16.30
CA LEU A 61 -9.40 -1.53 -15.29
C LEU A 61 -10.70 -1.09 -14.61
N VAL A 62 -10.79 0.19 -14.26
CA VAL A 62 -11.95 0.75 -13.54
C VAL A 62 -13.23 0.66 -14.38
N SER A 63 -13.15 0.81 -15.71
CA SER A 63 -14.33 0.69 -16.58
C SER A 63 -14.97 -0.70 -16.61
N TYR A 64 -14.28 -1.73 -16.10
CA TYR A 64 -14.81 -3.10 -15.95
C TYR A 64 -15.24 -3.41 -14.51
N LYS A 65 -15.00 -2.51 -13.56
CA LYS A 65 -15.54 -2.66 -12.20
C LYS A 65 -17.00 -2.21 -12.15
N LYS A 66 -17.72 -2.61 -11.09
CA LYS A 66 -19.14 -2.26 -10.92
C LYS A 66 -19.36 -0.75 -11.00
N SER A 67 -20.26 -0.35 -11.89
CA SER A 67 -20.58 1.05 -12.17
C SER A 67 -21.54 1.66 -11.15
N ASN A 68 -22.35 0.83 -10.50
CA ASN A 68 -23.31 1.24 -9.48
C ASN A 68 -22.70 1.48 -8.09
N ASN A 69 -21.38 1.33 -7.96
CA ASN A 69 -20.65 1.59 -6.72
C ASN A 69 -19.52 2.58 -7.00
N LYS A 70 -19.63 3.76 -6.39
CA LYS A 70 -18.66 4.85 -6.58
C LYS A 70 -17.24 4.44 -6.22
N ASP A 71 -17.05 3.68 -5.13
CA ASP A 71 -15.72 3.25 -4.67
C ASP A 71 -14.98 2.41 -5.71
N HIS A 72 -15.72 1.62 -6.51
CA HIS A 72 -15.14 0.84 -7.61
C HIS A 72 -14.63 1.70 -8.75
N GLN A 73 -15.18 2.91 -8.90
CA GLN A 73 -14.80 3.88 -9.93
C GLN A 73 -13.70 4.85 -9.49
N LEU A 74 -13.18 4.71 -8.27
CA LEU A 74 -12.10 5.55 -7.73
C LEU A 74 -10.71 4.94 -7.99
N ILE A 75 -9.74 5.83 -8.17
CA ILE A 75 -8.31 5.53 -8.13
C ILE A 75 -7.63 6.36 -7.03
N SER A 76 -6.62 5.80 -6.38
CA SER A 76 -5.66 6.54 -5.57
C SER A 76 -4.25 6.28 -6.06
N ILE A 77 -3.55 7.33 -6.50
CA ILE A 77 -2.15 7.30 -6.89
C ILE A 77 -1.33 7.77 -5.69
N SER A 78 -0.68 6.83 -5.02
CA SER A 78 0.13 7.08 -3.83
C SER A 78 1.61 7.13 -4.17
N PHE A 79 2.23 8.31 -4.09
CA PHE A 79 3.68 8.46 -4.23
C PHE A 79 4.40 7.98 -2.96
N THR A 80 5.47 7.23 -3.15
CA THR A 80 6.31 6.64 -2.09
C THR A 80 7.74 6.42 -2.60
N GLY A 81 8.52 5.58 -1.92
CA GLY A 81 9.89 5.20 -2.25
C GLY A 81 10.80 5.38 -1.07
N GLY A 82 11.95 5.99 -1.31
CA GLY A 82 12.73 6.66 -0.27
C GLY A 82 11.92 7.79 0.36
N GLU A 83 12.31 9.04 0.14
CA GLU A 83 11.50 10.18 0.55
C GLU A 83 11.11 11.00 -0.68
N PRO A 84 9.85 10.91 -1.17
CA PRO A 84 9.42 11.63 -2.37
C PRO A 84 9.72 13.13 -2.32
N THR A 85 9.60 13.75 -1.14
CA THR A 85 9.75 15.20 -0.99
C THR A 85 11.20 15.69 -1.11
N VAL A 86 12.21 14.80 -1.15
CA VAL A 86 13.60 15.19 -1.45
C VAL A 86 13.89 15.29 -2.94
N HIS A 87 12.99 14.78 -3.80
CA HIS A 87 13.16 14.85 -5.25
C HIS A 87 13.05 16.31 -5.74
N PRO A 88 14.04 16.86 -6.47
CA PRO A 88 14.09 18.27 -6.82
C PRO A 88 12.91 18.73 -7.69
N ASP A 89 12.43 17.86 -8.58
CA ASP A 89 11.26 18.12 -9.41
C ASP A 89 9.93 17.61 -8.84
N PHE A 90 9.87 17.21 -7.55
CA PHE A 90 8.66 16.62 -6.95
C PHE A 90 7.42 17.48 -7.17
N LEU A 91 7.48 18.77 -6.81
CA LEU A 91 6.34 19.67 -6.96
C LEU A 91 5.96 19.94 -8.42
N LYS A 92 6.94 19.97 -9.33
CA LYS A 92 6.66 20.12 -10.78
C LYS A 92 5.91 18.90 -11.31
N PHE A 93 6.30 17.71 -10.86
CA PHE A 93 5.63 16.47 -11.21
C PHE A 93 4.23 16.39 -10.63
N VAL A 94 4.06 16.71 -9.34
CA VAL A 94 2.75 16.76 -8.67
C VAL A 94 1.78 17.72 -9.38
N HIS A 95 2.26 18.91 -9.76
CA HIS A 95 1.43 19.84 -10.53
C HIS A 95 1.02 19.27 -11.89
N PHE A 96 1.97 18.67 -12.61
CA PHE A 96 1.68 18.04 -13.90
C PHE A 96 0.62 16.94 -13.79
N ILE A 97 0.80 15.97 -12.88
CA ILE A 97 -0.14 14.86 -12.76
C ILE A 97 -1.49 15.32 -12.19
N GLY A 98 -1.50 16.36 -11.34
CA GLY A 98 -2.71 17.02 -10.86
C GLY A 98 -3.56 17.62 -11.97
N GLU A 99 -2.94 18.13 -13.04
CA GLU A 99 -3.64 18.58 -14.25
C GLU A 99 -4.01 17.40 -15.17
N GLU A 100 -3.09 16.44 -15.36
CA GLU A 100 -3.31 15.31 -16.28
C GLU A 100 -4.47 14.43 -15.81
N ARG A 101 -4.63 14.22 -14.50
CA ARG A 101 -5.73 13.43 -13.93
C ARG A 101 -7.13 14.02 -14.19
N LYS A 102 -7.24 15.31 -14.53
CA LYS A 102 -8.53 15.93 -14.88
C LYS A 102 -9.11 15.37 -16.19
N LYS A 103 -8.29 14.71 -17.00
CA LYS A 103 -8.69 14.01 -18.24
C LYS A 103 -9.20 12.59 -17.97
N PHE A 104 -9.11 12.11 -16.73
CA PHE A 104 -9.56 10.78 -16.34
C PHE A 104 -11.08 10.68 -16.47
N THR A 105 -11.57 9.61 -17.09
CA THR A 105 -13.01 9.46 -17.39
C THR A 105 -13.81 8.79 -16.27
N GLY A 106 -13.15 8.05 -15.35
CA GLY A 106 -13.82 7.52 -14.16
C GLY A 106 -14.13 8.63 -13.14
N GLU A 107 -14.81 8.28 -12.04
CA GLU A 107 -15.37 9.29 -11.14
C GLU A 107 -14.29 10.19 -10.49
N TYR A 108 -13.12 9.63 -10.17
CA TYR A 108 -12.05 10.40 -9.52
C TYR A 108 -10.71 9.64 -9.45
N ALA A 109 -9.61 10.37 -9.62
CA ALA A 109 -8.25 9.87 -9.40
C ALA A 109 -7.53 10.72 -8.33
N GLY A 110 -7.54 10.27 -7.08
CA GLY A 110 -6.92 10.95 -5.95
C GLY A 110 -5.38 10.85 -5.96
N LEU A 111 -4.71 11.88 -5.49
CA LEU A 111 -3.28 11.89 -5.22
C LEU A 111 -3.06 11.70 -3.72
N SER A 112 -2.21 10.74 -3.38
CA SER A 112 -1.82 10.45 -2.00
C SER A 112 -0.31 10.44 -1.87
N LEU A 113 0.18 10.72 -0.66
CA LEU A 113 1.61 10.72 -0.36
C LEU A 113 1.92 9.82 0.83
N THR A 114 2.89 8.92 0.68
CA THR A 114 3.53 8.23 1.81
C THR A 114 4.91 8.83 2.02
N THR A 115 5.15 9.41 3.19
CA THR A 115 6.34 10.22 3.51
C THR A 115 6.76 10.01 4.97
N ASN A 116 8.01 10.23 5.31
CA ASN A 116 8.46 10.28 6.71
C ASN A 116 8.09 11.60 7.42
N GLY A 117 7.56 12.59 6.70
CA GLY A 117 7.08 13.85 7.29
C GLY A 117 8.17 14.85 7.64
N GLN A 118 9.45 14.51 7.46
CA GLN A 118 10.59 15.36 7.82
C GLN A 118 10.89 16.34 6.68
N PHE A 119 10.04 17.34 6.54
CA PHE A 119 10.20 18.40 5.55
C PHE A 119 9.88 19.79 6.13
N SER A 120 10.14 20.84 5.36
CA SER A 120 9.86 22.21 5.76
C SER A 120 8.35 22.47 5.83
N THR A 121 7.93 23.47 6.61
CA THR A 121 6.52 23.89 6.66
C THR A 121 6.02 24.39 5.28
N ILE A 122 6.93 24.89 4.41
CA ILE A 122 6.59 25.26 3.04
C ILE A 122 6.22 24.02 2.23
N MET A 123 6.98 22.92 2.34
CA MET A 123 6.61 21.66 1.71
C MET A 123 5.28 21.13 2.27
N ALA A 124 5.07 21.21 3.59
CA ALA A 124 3.80 20.83 4.21
C ALA A 124 2.60 21.58 3.60
N LYS A 125 2.72 22.90 3.40
CA LYS A 125 1.70 23.71 2.71
C LYS A 125 1.45 23.24 1.28
N ASN A 126 2.51 22.93 0.54
CA ASN A 126 2.37 22.41 -0.83
C ASN A 126 1.66 21.06 -0.84
N ILE A 127 1.96 20.18 0.11
CA ILE A 127 1.28 18.88 0.23
C ILE A 127 -0.22 19.10 0.48
N VAL A 128 -0.57 19.93 1.47
CA VAL A 128 -1.98 20.25 1.80
C VAL A 128 -2.75 20.79 0.60
N ASN A 129 -2.10 21.56 -0.27
CA ASN A 129 -2.75 22.20 -1.41
C ASN A 129 -2.87 21.31 -2.67
N ASN A 130 -2.07 20.25 -2.78
CA ASN A 130 -1.96 19.48 -4.02
C ASN A 130 -2.30 17.99 -3.89
N PHE A 131 -2.44 17.50 -2.66
CA PHE A 131 -2.79 16.11 -2.37
C PHE A 131 -4.18 16.04 -1.75
N ASP A 132 -4.75 14.85 -1.80
CA ASP A 132 -6.05 14.57 -1.19
C ASP A 132 -5.88 13.83 0.13
N PHE A 133 -4.75 13.12 0.30
CA PHE A 133 -4.45 12.36 1.51
C PHE A 133 -2.94 12.19 1.74
N ALA A 134 -2.50 12.09 3.00
CA ALA A 134 -1.14 11.63 3.31
C ALA A 134 -1.10 10.53 4.37
N THR A 135 -0.21 9.56 4.16
CA THR A 135 0.29 8.67 5.20
C THR A 135 1.67 9.17 5.65
N ILE A 136 1.77 9.59 6.91
CA ILE A 136 3.03 10.06 7.49
C ILE A 136 3.59 8.96 8.38
N SER A 137 4.80 8.48 8.10
CA SER A 137 5.48 7.47 8.90
C SER A 137 6.29 8.13 10.02
N TYR A 138 5.95 7.87 11.27
CA TYR A 138 6.73 8.30 12.43
C TYR A 138 7.77 7.24 12.79
N HIS A 139 9.05 7.63 12.78
CA HIS A 139 10.19 6.75 13.04
C HIS A 139 10.84 7.09 14.39
N ALA A 140 10.76 6.17 15.36
CA ALA A 140 11.29 6.39 16.71
C ALA A 140 12.82 6.51 16.77
N GLU A 141 13.53 5.88 15.83
CA GLU A 141 14.99 5.96 15.67
C GLU A 141 15.49 7.34 15.21
N ALA A 142 14.61 8.21 14.71
CA ALA A 142 15.00 9.52 14.21
C ALA A 142 15.48 10.43 15.35
N LEU A 143 16.28 11.45 15.01
CA LEU A 143 16.82 12.39 15.99
C LEU A 143 15.67 13.18 16.66
N PRO A 144 15.81 13.58 17.94
CA PRO A 144 14.75 14.30 18.66
C PRO A 144 14.21 15.54 17.92
N THR A 145 15.09 16.30 17.26
CA THR A 145 14.70 17.47 16.46
C THR A 145 13.89 17.11 15.22
N GLN A 146 14.21 15.98 14.58
CA GLN A 146 13.48 15.47 13.43
C GLN A 146 12.10 14.96 13.86
N LYS A 147 12.02 14.17 14.95
CA LYS A 147 10.76 13.66 15.51
C LYS A 147 9.82 14.79 15.89
N LYS A 148 10.34 15.82 16.57
CA LYS A 148 9.60 17.06 16.86
C LYS A 148 9.05 17.70 15.59
N LYS A 149 9.89 17.86 14.55
CA LYS A 149 9.47 18.49 13.29
C LYS A 149 8.38 17.70 12.57
N VAL A 150 8.46 16.36 12.59
CA VAL A 150 7.43 15.48 12.01
C VAL A 150 6.09 15.68 12.72
N LEU A 151 6.08 15.70 14.07
CA LEU A 151 4.86 15.94 14.85
C LEU A 151 4.27 17.34 14.59
N GLU A 152 5.11 18.38 14.53
CA GLU A 152 4.67 19.74 14.17
C GLU A 152 4.02 19.79 12.77
N ASN A 153 4.57 19.06 11.80
CA ASN A 153 4.01 19.00 10.45
C ASN A 153 2.68 18.22 10.44
N ILE A 154 2.58 17.11 11.18
CA ILE A 154 1.33 16.35 11.35
C ILE A 154 0.23 17.25 11.94
N GLU A 155 0.52 17.95 13.03
CA GLU A 155 -0.41 18.87 13.69
C GLU A 155 -0.79 20.05 12.77
N PHE A 156 0.18 20.63 12.06
CA PHE A 156 -0.08 21.68 11.08
C PHE A 156 -1.04 21.21 9.98
N MET A 157 -0.76 20.06 9.35
CA MET A 157 -1.59 19.53 8.27
C MET A 157 -2.99 19.21 8.78
N HIS A 158 -3.11 18.58 9.95
CA HIS A 158 -4.38 18.30 10.60
C HIS A 158 -5.17 19.58 10.91
N SER A 159 -4.51 20.64 11.44
CA SER A 159 -5.14 21.94 11.72
C SER A 159 -5.72 22.64 10.48
N LYS A 160 -5.30 22.24 9.27
CA LYS A 160 -5.84 22.72 8.00
C LYS A 160 -7.01 21.89 7.48
N GLY A 161 -7.46 20.90 8.23
CA GLY A 161 -8.50 19.96 7.80
C GLY A 161 -8.02 18.97 6.73
N PHE A 162 -6.71 18.86 6.52
CA PHE A 162 -6.16 17.93 5.54
C PHE A 162 -6.30 16.48 6.03
N GLU A 163 -6.80 15.59 5.16
CA GLU A 163 -6.94 14.19 5.51
C GLU A 163 -5.58 13.51 5.60
N LEU A 164 -5.27 12.96 6.77
CA LEU A 164 -4.03 12.22 6.98
C LEU A 164 -4.21 11.07 7.95
N LYS A 165 -3.25 10.16 7.88
CA LYS A 165 -3.06 9.08 8.84
C LYS A 165 -1.59 8.94 9.18
N VAL A 166 -1.30 8.63 10.44
CA VAL A 166 0.08 8.37 10.88
C VAL A 166 0.33 6.87 10.96
N ASN A 167 1.34 6.37 10.25
CA ASN A 167 1.89 5.05 10.54
C ASN A 167 2.97 5.23 11.61
N VAL A 168 2.69 4.78 12.83
CA VAL A 168 3.70 4.78 13.89
C VAL A 168 4.52 3.51 13.72
N MET A 169 5.81 3.62 13.43
CA MET A 169 6.68 2.47 13.21
C MET A 169 7.13 1.92 14.57
N PHE A 170 6.46 0.87 15.04
CA PHE A 170 6.63 0.27 16.36
C PHE A 170 7.95 -0.50 16.45
N HIS A 171 9.04 0.21 16.71
CA HIS A 171 10.33 -0.40 17.00
C HIS A 171 10.29 -1.02 18.41
N ALA A 172 10.67 -2.29 18.55
CA ALA A 172 10.52 -3.01 19.82
C ALA A 172 11.28 -2.35 20.99
N GLU A 173 12.47 -1.79 20.74
CA GLU A 173 13.25 -1.07 21.77
C GLU A 173 12.69 0.32 22.14
N TYR A 174 11.87 0.92 21.27
CA TYR A 174 11.25 2.24 21.49
C TYR A 174 9.74 2.14 21.72
N PHE A 175 9.24 0.96 22.12
CA PHE A 175 7.81 0.67 22.13
C PHE A 175 7.00 1.64 22.98
N ASP A 176 7.50 2.02 24.16
CA ASP A 176 6.82 2.97 25.07
C ASP A 176 6.71 4.38 24.46
N GLU A 177 7.72 4.81 23.68
CA GLU A 177 7.63 6.05 22.90
C GLU A 177 6.53 5.93 21.82
N CYS A 178 6.48 4.80 21.11
CA CYS A 178 5.45 4.58 20.10
C CYS A 178 4.04 4.61 20.69
N VAL A 179 3.84 3.99 21.87
CA VAL A 179 2.56 4.06 22.61
C VAL A 179 2.22 5.50 22.98
N THR A 180 3.19 6.26 23.50
CA THR A 180 3.00 7.67 23.86
C THR A 180 2.58 8.52 22.65
N VAL A 181 3.20 8.29 21.49
CA VAL A 181 2.82 8.96 20.23
C VAL A 181 1.40 8.58 19.82
N CYS A 182 1.02 7.30 19.87
CA CYS A 182 -0.34 6.86 19.61
C CYS A 182 -1.37 7.54 20.53
N ASP A 183 -1.09 7.64 21.83
CA ASP A 183 -1.98 8.30 22.79
C ASP A 183 -2.14 9.79 22.50
N ASN A 184 -1.07 10.47 22.07
CA ASN A 184 -1.12 11.88 21.69
C ASN A 184 -1.95 12.09 20.41
N LEU A 185 -1.73 11.25 19.39
CA LEU A 185 -2.52 11.29 18.15
C LEU A 185 -4.01 11.02 18.42
N LYS A 186 -4.31 10.08 19.33
CA LYS A 186 -5.67 9.79 19.78
C LYS A 186 -6.33 11.00 20.44
N LYS A 187 -5.63 11.70 21.35
CA LYS A 187 -6.13 12.93 22.00
C LYS A 187 -6.44 14.05 20.99
N LEU A 188 -5.66 14.12 19.92
CA LEU A 188 -5.84 15.09 18.83
C LEU A 188 -6.86 14.64 17.77
N ASN A 189 -7.49 13.46 17.93
CA ASN A 189 -8.38 12.87 16.93
C ASN A 189 -7.72 12.68 15.54
N ILE A 190 -6.43 12.36 15.54
CA ILE A 190 -5.67 12.05 14.33
C ILE A 190 -5.66 10.53 14.13
N LYS A 191 -6.06 10.07 12.95
CA LYS A 191 -6.06 8.63 12.61
C LYS A 191 -4.62 8.09 12.61
N PHE A 192 -4.41 6.88 13.13
CA PHE A 192 -3.11 6.23 13.08
C PHE A 192 -3.21 4.70 12.96
N ILE A 193 -2.11 4.08 12.55
CA ILE A 193 -1.92 2.63 12.58
C ILE A 193 -0.61 2.32 13.31
N PRO A 194 -0.64 1.50 14.37
CA PRO A 194 0.58 0.91 14.93
C PRO A 194 1.13 -0.13 13.95
N ARG A 195 2.23 0.21 13.28
CA ARG A 195 2.90 -0.66 12.29
C ARG A 195 4.06 -1.37 12.96
N LEU A 196 3.87 -2.66 13.23
CA LEU A 196 4.97 -3.51 13.65
C LEU A 196 6.02 -3.58 12.54
N ILE A 197 7.27 -3.61 12.94
CA ILE A 197 8.42 -3.68 12.05
C ILE A 197 8.82 -5.16 11.96
N GLY A 198 9.24 -5.63 10.78
CA GLY A 198 9.66 -7.03 10.58
C GLY A 198 8.55 -7.93 10.05
N GLU A 199 7.51 -7.32 9.47
CA GLU A 199 6.39 -8.04 8.86
C GLU A 199 6.75 -8.66 7.50
N HIS A 200 7.91 -8.33 6.91
CA HIS A 200 8.35 -8.83 5.61
C HIS A 200 9.53 -9.80 5.72
N GLU A 201 9.62 -10.75 4.78
CA GLU A 201 10.66 -11.78 4.77
C GLU A 201 12.08 -11.24 4.51
N ASP A 202 12.18 -10.10 3.83
CA ASP A 202 13.42 -9.36 3.57
C ASP A 202 13.87 -8.48 4.75
N SER A 203 13.10 -8.47 5.85
CA SER A 203 13.50 -7.73 7.05
C SER A 203 14.73 -8.40 7.67
N LYS A 204 15.81 -7.62 7.87
CA LYS A 204 17.00 -8.10 8.57
C LYS A 204 16.58 -8.66 9.93
N ASP A 205 17.18 -9.77 10.35
CA ASP A 205 16.96 -10.27 11.70
C ASP A 205 17.64 -9.30 12.68
N SER A 206 16.83 -8.45 13.32
CA SER A 206 17.29 -7.47 14.29
C SER A 206 16.31 -7.40 15.46
N ASP A 207 16.77 -6.82 16.57
CA ASP A 207 15.94 -6.66 17.75
C ASP A 207 14.80 -5.65 17.55
N ALA A 208 14.81 -4.87 16.46
CA ALA A 208 13.71 -4.01 16.04
C ALA A 208 12.36 -4.74 15.87
N HIS A 209 12.41 -6.07 15.70
CA HIS A 209 11.29 -6.91 15.28
C HIS A 209 10.87 -7.95 16.31
N LYS A 210 11.51 -8.04 17.49
CA LYS A 210 11.20 -9.04 18.52
C LYS A 210 10.36 -8.42 19.63
N TYR A 211 9.08 -8.76 19.66
CA TYR A 211 8.14 -8.17 20.61
C TYR A 211 7.94 -9.08 21.82
N THR A 212 8.03 -8.51 23.02
CA THR A 212 7.78 -9.22 24.28
C THR A 212 6.29 -9.57 24.44
N PRO A 213 5.91 -10.52 25.33
CA PRO A 213 4.52 -10.80 25.64
C PRO A 213 3.69 -9.56 26.00
N LYS A 214 4.24 -8.64 26.80
CA LYS A 214 3.57 -7.38 27.19
C LYS A 214 3.31 -6.47 25.99
N GLN A 215 4.29 -6.35 25.09
CA GLN A 215 4.13 -5.57 23.85
C GLN A 215 3.08 -6.21 22.94
N GLN A 216 3.09 -7.54 22.82
CA GLN A 216 2.09 -8.28 22.06
C GLN A 216 0.68 -8.14 22.65
N GLU A 217 0.53 -8.08 23.99
CA GLU A 217 -0.75 -7.82 24.65
C GLU A 217 -1.31 -6.46 24.24
N TRP A 218 -0.49 -5.41 24.28
CA TRP A 218 -0.91 -4.08 23.81
C TRP A 218 -1.39 -4.08 22.35
N VAL A 219 -0.66 -4.76 21.47
CA VAL A 219 -1.04 -4.91 20.05
C VAL A 219 -2.37 -5.65 19.91
N ASN A 220 -2.52 -6.75 20.64
CA ASN A 220 -3.73 -7.56 20.63
C ASN A 220 -4.94 -6.75 21.11
N GLU A 221 -4.79 -5.99 22.20
CA GLU A 221 -5.83 -5.11 22.74
C GLU A 221 -6.25 -4.03 21.72
N TYR A 222 -5.27 -3.36 21.10
CA TYR A 222 -5.52 -2.35 20.07
C TYR A 222 -6.35 -2.91 18.90
N TRP A 223 -6.03 -4.12 18.44
CA TRP A 223 -6.72 -4.79 17.34
C TRP A 223 -7.92 -5.65 17.76
N GLY A 224 -8.30 -5.65 19.04
CA GLY A 224 -9.44 -6.41 19.56
C GLY A 224 -9.26 -7.94 19.54
N LEU A 225 -8.01 -8.42 19.57
CA LEU A 225 -7.65 -9.83 19.55
C LEU A 225 -7.64 -10.42 20.97
N LYS A 226 -8.31 -11.56 21.16
CA LYS A 226 -8.34 -12.29 22.44
C LYS A 226 -7.27 -13.38 22.48
N VAL A 227 -6.00 -12.99 22.38
CA VAL A 227 -4.84 -13.92 22.40
C VAL A 227 -3.95 -13.59 23.59
N LYS A 228 -3.54 -14.62 24.34
CA LYS A 228 -2.57 -14.50 25.44
C LYS A 228 -1.16 -14.88 24.95
N PRO A 229 -0.24 -13.93 24.78
CA PRO A 229 1.14 -14.21 24.40
C PRO A 229 1.87 -15.00 25.49
N LYS A 230 2.76 -15.92 25.08
CA LYS A 230 3.54 -16.75 26.03
C LYS A 230 5.05 -16.62 25.87
N LYS A 231 5.49 -16.09 24.73
CA LYS A 231 6.90 -15.95 24.34
C LYS A 231 7.05 -14.77 23.40
N ASP A 232 8.28 -14.34 23.23
CA ASP A 232 8.64 -13.35 22.24
C ASP A 232 8.29 -13.83 20.83
N LYS A 233 7.85 -12.91 19.98
CA LYS A 233 7.47 -13.17 18.60
C LYS A 233 7.98 -12.10 17.66
N LYS A 234 8.29 -12.50 16.44
CA LYS A 234 8.47 -11.56 15.32
C LYS A 234 7.11 -11.00 14.89
N ALA A 235 7.08 -9.79 14.32
CA ALA A 235 5.86 -9.16 13.83
C ALA A 235 5.02 -10.10 12.95
N ARG A 236 5.66 -10.80 12.00
CA ARG A 236 5.00 -11.75 11.09
C ARG A 236 4.29 -12.92 11.80
N GLU A 237 4.69 -13.29 13.01
CA GLU A 237 4.09 -14.37 13.82
C GLU A 237 2.92 -13.90 14.69
N ILE A 238 2.71 -12.58 14.78
CA ILE A 238 1.60 -11.95 15.49
C ILE A 238 0.41 -11.79 14.54
N GLY A 239 0.70 -11.44 13.29
CA GLY A 239 -0.27 -11.19 12.23
C GLY A 239 -0.05 -9.82 11.60
N ARG A 240 -1.03 -9.37 10.80
CA ARG A 240 -0.89 -8.14 10.02
C ARG A 240 -2.24 -7.42 9.85
N PRO A 241 -2.30 -6.09 10.09
CA PRO A 241 -3.44 -5.28 9.69
C PRO A 241 -3.39 -4.92 8.20
N CYS A 242 -4.55 -4.65 7.58
CA CYS A 242 -4.55 -4.00 6.27
C CYS A 242 -3.92 -2.61 6.40
N CYS A 243 -2.88 -2.33 5.63
CA CYS A 243 -2.14 -1.05 5.67
C CYS A 243 -3.03 0.16 5.31
N GLY A 244 -4.06 -0.06 4.49
CA GLY A 244 -5.06 0.93 4.12
C GLY A 244 -6.15 1.14 5.17
N ASP A 245 -6.09 0.45 6.31
CA ASP A 245 -7.16 0.43 7.33
C ASP A 245 -8.52 -0.06 6.80
N ARG A 246 -8.50 -0.94 5.78
CA ARG A 246 -9.71 -1.45 5.12
C ARG A 246 -10.33 -2.60 5.90
N THR A 247 -11.65 -2.59 6.01
CA THR A 247 -12.43 -3.70 6.56
C THR A 247 -12.57 -4.81 5.53
N MET A 248 -12.18 -6.01 5.93
CA MET A 248 -12.36 -7.24 5.17
C MET A 248 -13.42 -8.11 5.85
N GLU A 249 -14.08 -8.96 5.07
CA GLU A 249 -14.87 -10.08 5.56
C GLU A 249 -14.13 -11.39 5.30
N ILE A 250 -14.00 -12.23 6.32
CA ILE A 250 -13.44 -13.57 6.21
C ILE A 250 -14.54 -14.61 6.34
N ASN A 251 -14.44 -15.68 5.54
CA ASN A 251 -15.37 -16.81 5.52
C ASN A 251 -16.86 -16.40 5.38
N GLY A 252 -17.12 -15.25 4.74
CA GLY A 252 -18.46 -14.73 4.46
C GLY A 252 -19.26 -14.23 5.68
N ASN A 253 -18.66 -14.09 6.87
CA ASN A 253 -19.41 -13.67 8.05
C ASN A 253 -18.65 -12.82 9.09
N LYS A 254 -17.32 -12.83 9.10
CA LYS A 254 -16.54 -12.15 10.13
C LYS A 254 -15.81 -10.95 9.55
N LYS A 255 -16.15 -9.76 10.05
CA LYS A 255 -15.47 -8.51 9.68
C LYS A 255 -14.20 -8.31 10.51
N THR A 256 -13.10 -7.93 9.87
CA THR A 256 -11.83 -7.65 10.54
C THR A 256 -10.95 -6.73 9.70
N LYS A 257 -10.08 -5.96 10.36
CA LYS A 257 -8.96 -5.23 9.72
C LYS A 257 -7.62 -5.92 9.91
N PHE A 258 -7.56 -6.97 10.74
CA PHE A 258 -6.36 -7.69 11.12
C PHE A 258 -6.49 -9.18 10.85
N LEU A 259 -5.49 -9.78 10.20
CA LEU A 259 -5.39 -11.23 10.02
C LEU A 259 -4.24 -11.79 10.85
N GLN A 260 -4.51 -12.88 11.56
CA GLN A 260 -3.50 -13.58 12.36
C GLN A 260 -2.52 -14.38 11.50
N HIS A 261 -2.84 -14.63 10.22
CA HIS A 261 -1.92 -15.19 9.23
C HIS A 261 -2.23 -14.64 7.83
N THR A 262 -1.23 -14.66 6.96
CA THR A 262 -1.34 -14.20 5.57
C THR A 262 -0.73 -15.20 4.56
N LYS A 263 -0.72 -16.49 4.91
CA LYS A 263 -0.28 -17.58 4.03
C LYS A 263 -1.40 -17.93 3.05
N PHE A 264 -1.20 -17.62 1.77
CA PHE A 264 -2.21 -17.78 0.71
C PHE A 264 -1.69 -18.54 -0.50
N SER A 265 -0.62 -19.34 -0.36
CA SER A 265 -0.07 -20.16 -1.44
C SER A 265 -1.17 -20.95 -2.17
N GLY A 266 -1.20 -20.87 -3.49
CA GLY A 266 -2.20 -21.54 -4.33
C GLY A 266 -3.60 -20.92 -4.33
N TRP A 267 -3.85 -19.81 -3.61
CA TRP A 267 -5.16 -19.17 -3.60
C TRP A 267 -5.41 -18.36 -4.87
N PHE A 268 -6.64 -18.37 -5.36
CA PHE A 268 -7.12 -17.43 -6.36
C PHE A 268 -7.20 -16.03 -5.76
N CYS A 269 -6.64 -15.03 -6.44
CA CYS A 269 -6.44 -13.70 -5.91
C CYS A 269 -6.73 -12.63 -6.96
N SER A 270 -7.38 -11.55 -6.55
CA SER A 270 -7.72 -10.44 -7.44
C SER A 270 -6.75 -9.26 -7.33
N VAL A 271 -5.52 -9.45 -6.85
CA VAL A 271 -4.63 -8.33 -6.47
C VAL A 271 -4.42 -7.31 -7.60
N ASN A 272 -4.33 -7.75 -8.86
CA ASN A 272 -4.20 -6.90 -10.04
C ASN A 272 -5.39 -5.97 -10.29
N TRP A 273 -6.56 -6.26 -9.74
CA TRP A 273 -7.75 -5.41 -9.85
C TRP A 273 -7.77 -4.29 -8.81
N PHE A 274 -6.94 -4.37 -7.78
CA PHE A 274 -6.94 -3.43 -6.66
C PHE A 274 -5.61 -2.71 -6.50
N PHE A 275 -4.56 -3.19 -7.15
CA PHE A 275 -3.23 -2.63 -7.04
C PHE A 275 -2.51 -2.57 -8.39
N LEU A 276 -1.64 -1.57 -8.49
CA LEU A 276 -0.56 -1.45 -9.46
C LEU A 276 0.66 -0.89 -8.71
N HIS A 277 1.85 -1.35 -9.05
CA HIS A 277 3.07 -0.80 -8.50
C HIS A 277 4.08 -0.43 -9.60
N ILE A 278 4.68 0.74 -9.44
CA ILE A 278 5.70 1.28 -10.33
C ILE A 278 6.95 1.55 -9.48
N ASP A 279 8.09 1.01 -9.90
CA ASP A 279 9.40 1.30 -9.32
C ASP A 279 10.22 2.11 -10.33
N GLU A 280 10.41 3.41 -10.07
CA GLU A 280 11.17 4.29 -10.97
C GLU A 280 12.67 4.00 -10.96
N ASN A 281 13.18 3.37 -9.89
CA ASN A 281 14.59 3.05 -9.75
C ASN A 281 14.96 1.82 -10.57
N THR A 282 14.17 0.75 -10.52
CA THR A 282 14.39 -0.46 -11.35
C THR A 282 13.73 -0.37 -12.72
N GLU A 283 12.86 0.62 -12.90
CA GLU A 283 12.01 0.82 -14.09
C GLU A 283 11.00 -0.31 -14.32
N GLU A 284 10.71 -1.09 -13.29
CA GLU A 284 9.83 -2.25 -13.35
C GLU A 284 8.41 -1.90 -12.92
N ILE A 285 7.46 -2.61 -13.52
CA ILE A 285 6.04 -2.49 -13.24
C ILE A 285 5.57 -3.83 -12.69
N TYR A 286 4.75 -3.81 -11.64
CA TYR A 286 4.22 -4.99 -10.97
C TYR A 286 2.73 -4.83 -10.75
N HIS A 287 1.97 -5.92 -10.69
CA HIS A 287 0.62 -5.86 -10.14
C HIS A 287 0.64 -5.38 -8.68
N HIS A 288 1.64 -5.82 -7.90
CA HIS A 288 1.80 -5.36 -6.52
C HIS A 288 3.23 -5.57 -6.01
N GLN A 289 3.74 -4.63 -5.22
CA GLN A 289 5.15 -4.53 -4.81
C GLN A 289 5.70 -5.74 -4.02
N THR A 290 4.89 -6.37 -3.16
CA THR A 290 5.41 -7.41 -2.25
C THR A 290 5.27 -8.83 -2.78
N CYS A 291 4.10 -9.18 -3.33
CA CYS A 291 3.89 -10.53 -3.85
C CYS A 291 4.49 -10.69 -5.25
N GLN A 292 4.49 -9.61 -6.05
CA GLN A 292 4.98 -9.58 -7.42
C GLN A 292 4.35 -10.69 -8.28
N ALA A 293 3.09 -11.05 -7.99
CA ALA A 293 2.43 -12.17 -8.64
C ALA A 293 2.13 -11.87 -10.11
N ARG A 294 2.53 -12.80 -10.98
CA ARG A 294 2.23 -12.79 -12.41
C ARG A 294 1.07 -13.74 -12.73
N PHE A 295 0.60 -13.69 -13.98
CA PHE A 295 -0.48 -14.55 -14.47
C PHE A 295 -0.04 -15.98 -14.80
N ASP A 296 1.26 -16.22 -14.92
CA ASP A 296 1.88 -17.51 -15.21
C ASP A 296 2.26 -18.29 -13.94
N GLU A 297 1.63 -17.96 -12.80
CA GLU A 297 1.89 -18.58 -11.49
C GLU A 297 3.33 -18.41 -10.99
N THR A 298 4.03 -17.39 -11.47
CA THR A 298 5.38 -17.04 -11.00
C THR A 298 5.44 -15.63 -10.41
N ARG A 299 6.65 -15.22 -9.97
CA ARG A 299 6.91 -13.90 -9.37
C ARG A 299 7.81 -13.05 -10.25
N GLY A 300 7.50 -11.76 -10.33
CA GLY A 300 8.36 -10.71 -10.89
C GLY A 300 7.57 -9.60 -11.56
N ALA A 301 8.29 -8.73 -12.29
CA ALA A 301 7.69 -7.63 -13.02
C ALA A 301 6.77 -8.13 -14.14
N ILE A 302 5.71 -7.38 -14.42
CA ILE A 302 4.82 -7.59 -15.57
C ILE A 302 5.34 -6.89 -16.84
N GLY A 303 6.41 -6.12 -16.71
CA GLY A 303 7.12 -5.42 -17.77
C GLY A 303 7.88 -4.20 -17.22
N LYS A 304 8.49 -3.44 -18.12
CA LYS A 304 9.23 -2.21 -17.79
C LYS A 304 8.46 -0.95 -18.19
N ILE A 305 8.89 0.20 -17.66
CA ILE A 305 8.37 1.52 -18.06
C ILE A 305 8.56 1.76 -19.57
N SER A 306 9.63 1.23 -20.16
CA SER A 306 9.86 1.26 -21.62
C SER A 306 8.84 0.45 -22.43
N GLU A 307 8.09 -0.45 -21.80
CA GLU A 307 7.16 -1.41 -22.42
C GLU A 307 5.69 -1.08 -22.10
N THR A 308 5.42 0.11 -21.59
CA THR A 308 4.09 0.56 -21.13
C THR A 308 3.00 0.39 -22.20
N ASP A 309 3.29 0.66 -23.46
CA ASP A 309 2.35 0.47 -24.57
C ASP A 309 1.98 -1.02 -24.77
N LEU A 310 2.95 -1.92 -24.62
CA LEU A 310 2.74 -3.37 -24.73
C LEU A 310 1.89 -3.89 -23.56
N ILE A 311 2.21 -3.47 -22.33
CA ILE A 311 1.45 -3.83 -21.12
C ILE A 311 -0.02 -3.41 -21.27
N LEU A 312 -0.26 -2.16 -21.69
CA LEU A 312 -1.60 -1.62 -21.86
C LEU A 312 -2.36 -2.34 -23.00
N SER A 313 -1.68 -2.64 -24.10
CA SER A 313 -2.28 -3.35 -25.24
C SER A 313 -2.68 -4.78 -24.85
N ASN A 314 -1.82 -5.48 -24.10
CA ASN A 314 -2.11 -6.82 -23.59
C ASN A 314 -3.30 -6.82 -22.63
N LEU A 315 -3.38 -5.85 -21.72
CA LEU A 315 -4.54 -5.70 -20.84
C LEU A 315 -5.83 -5.52 -21.65
N LYS A 316 -5.85 -4.58 -22.60
CA LYS A 316 -7.02 -4.30 -23.44
C LYS A 316 -7.44 -5.52 -24.27
N ASN A 317 -6.47 -6.23 -24.84
CA ASN A 317 -6.72 -7.44 -25.61
C ASN A 317 -7.32 -8.55 -24.75
N ASN A 318 -6.79 -8.78 -23.55
CA ASN A 318 -7.33 -9.78 -22.62
C ASN A 318 -8.76 -9.49 -22.21
N LEU A 319 -9.06 -8.22 -21.88
CA LEU A 319 -10.42 -7.80 -21.53
C LEU A 319 -11.39 -7.94 -22.71
N LYS A 320 -11.00 -7.45 -23.89
CA LYS A 320 -11.84 -7.50 -25.11
C LYS A 320 -12.11 -8.93 -25.57
N ASN A 321 -11.10 -9.79 -25.52
CA ASN A 321 -11.19 -11.17 -26.01
C ASN A 321 -11.71 -12.14 -24.94
N LYS A 322 -12.06 -11.65 -23.74
CA LYS A 322 -12.58 -12.47 -22.63
C LYS A 322 -11.59 -13.55 -22.18
N THR A 323 -10.31 -13.19 -22.14
CA THR A 323 -9.20 -14.06 -21.74
C THR A 323 -8.44 -13.50 -20.56
N MET A 324 -9.10 -12.69 -19.71
CA MET A 324 -8.45 -12.08 -18.56
C MET A 324 -8.02 -13.17 -17.57
N PRO A 325 -6.72 -13.32 -17.26
CA PRO A 325 -6.27 -14.35 -16.35
C PRO A 325 -6.64 -14.03 -14.90
N ILE A 326 -6.80 -15.09 -14.10
CA ILE A 326 -6.93 -15.00 -12.65
C ILE A 326 -5.56 -15.32 -12.04
N ILE A 327 -5.08 -14.47 -11.12
CA ILE A 327 -3.85 -14.75 -10.41
C ILE A 327 -4.09 -15.90 -9.43
N VAL A 328 -3.28 -16.95 -9.53
CA VAL A 328 -3.09 -17.95 -8.47
C VAL A 328 -1.83 -17.55 -7.69
N CYS A 329 -1.92 -17.52 -6.36
CA CYS A 329 -0.85 -17.00 -5.52
C CYS A 329 0.43 -17.86 -5.67
N PRO A 330 1.53 -17.28 -6.17
CA PRO A 330 2.76 -18.02 -6.48
C PRO A 330 3.74 -18.07 -5.29
N LEU A 331 3.27 -17.71 -4.09
CA LEU A 331 4.10 -17.77 -2.89
C LEU A 331 4.23 -19.22 -2.44
N GLU A 332 5.38 -19.58 -1.87
CA GLU A 332 5.60 -20.88 -1.24
C GLU A 332 4.60 -21.12 -0.07
N PRO A 333 4.30 -22.38 0.30
CA PRO A 333 3.29 -22.72 1.31
C PRO A 333 3.43 -21.99 2.66
N ASP A 334 4.66 -21.67 3.06
CA ASP A 334 4.95 -20.98 4.32
C ASP A 334 5.24 -19.47 4.17
N ALA A 335 5.27 -18.96 2.94
CA ALA A 335 5.52 -17.56 2.67
C ALA A 335 4.32 -16.67 3.06
N HIS A 336 4.63 -15.48 3.55
CA HIS A 336 3.64 -14.54 4.02
C HIS A 336 3.30 -13.53 2.92
N CYS A 337 2.02 -13.42 2.58
CA CYS A 337 1.55 -12.31 1.78
C CYS A 337 1.69 -11.02 2.60
N GLY A 338 2.53 -10.10 2.12
CA GLY A 338 2.77 -8.80 2.75
C GLY A 338 1.59 -7.84 2.57
N CYS A 339 1.79 -6.79 1.76
CA CYS A 339 0.70 -5.88 1.39
C CYS A 339 -0.20 -6.56 0.33
N GLY A 340 -1.44 -6.09 0.15
CA GLY A 340 -2.40 -6.70 -0.79
C GLY A 340 -3.21 -7.88 -0.22
N MET A 341 -3.03 -8.22 1.06
CA MET A 341 -3.88 -9.20 1.77
C MET A 341 -5.36 -8.78 1.82
N CYS A 342 -5.66 -7.47 1.78
CA CYS A 342 -7.01 -6.90 1.77
C CYS A 342 -7.57 -6.77 0.34
N THR A 343 -7.66 -7.90 -0.36
CA THR A 343 -8.34 -8.03 -1.66
C THR A 343 -9.20 -9.30 -1.67
N PRO A 344 -10.21 -9.38 -2.54
CA PRO A 344 -10.90 -10.63 -2.85
C PRO A 344 -9.92 -11.77 -3.13
N LYS A 345 -10.04 -12.87 -2.37
CA LYS A 345 -9.27 -14.10 -2.58
C LYS A 345 -9.94 -15.31 -1.94
N SER A 346 -9.66 -16.49 -2.45
CA SER A 346 -10.19 -17.75 -1.93
C SER A 346 -9.30 -18.92 -2.33
N ILE A 347 -9.26 -19.95 -1.50
CA ILE A 347 -8.65 -21.24 -1.85
C ILE A 347 -9.46 -21.98 -2.91
N ASP A 348 -10.78 -21.78 -2.94
CA ASP A 348 -11.69 -22.37 -3.92
C ASP A 348 -12.02 -21.37 -5.04
N GLY A 349 -11.92 -21.82 -6.29
CA GLY A 349 -12.12 -20.99 -7.49
C GLY A 349 -13.57 -20.57 -7.70
N TYR A 350 -14.54 -21.40 -7.31
CA TYR A 350 -15.96 -21.05 -7.41
C TYR A 350 -16.32 -19.95 -6.40
N GLN A 351 -15.89 -20.11 -5.15
CA GLN A 351 -16.04 -19.11 -4.11
C GLN A 351 -15.31 -17.81 -4.45
N PHE A 352 -14.10 -17.89 -5.06
CA PHE A 352 -13.41 -16.72 -5.57
C PHE A 352 -14.26 -15.95 -6.59
N LYS A 353 -14.77 -16.64 -7.62
CA LYS A 353 -15.61 -16.01 -8.67
C LYS A 353 -16.87 -15.37 -8.06
N LYS A 354 -17.51 -16.03 -7.08
CA LYS A 354 -18.67 -15.48 -6.35
C LYS A 354 -18.35 -14.21 -5.56
N ILE A 355 -17.17 -14.13 -4.95
CA ILE A 355 -16.75 -12.91 -4.24
C ILE A 355 -16.41 -11.82 -5.26
N LEU A 356 -15.66 -12.17 -6.31
CA LEU A 356 -15.19 -11.23 -7.32
C LEU A 356 -16.33 -10.57 -8.11
N SER A 357 -17.46 -11.27 -8.30
CA SER A 357 -18.65 -10.70 -8.96
C SER A 357 -19.28 -9.51 -8.23
N ASN A 358 -18.94 -9.30 -6.96
CA ASN A 358 -19.34 -8.09 -6.22
C ASN A 358 -18.52 -6.85 -6.61
N HIS A 359 -17.43 -7.03 -7.37
CA HIS A 359 -16.48 -5.98 -7.73
C HIS A 359 -16.38 -5.72 -9.22
N ILE A 360 -16.57 -6.76 -10.03
CA ILE A 360 -16.43 -6.72 -11.49
C ILE A 360 -17.81 -6.76 -12.14
N GLU A 361 -18.05 -5.86 -13.10
CA GLU A 361 -19.35 -5.70 -13.76
C GLU A 361 -19.69 -6.92 -14.62
N ASP A 362 -18.78 -7.29 -15.52
CA ASP A 362 -18.89 -8.44 -16.43
C ASP A 362 -17.89 -9.54 -16.05
N MET A 363 -18.38 -10.60 -15.40
CA MET A 363 -17.55 -11.77 -15.05
C MET A 363 -17.21 -12.65 -16.25
N SER A 364 -17.80 -12.44 -17.43
CA SER A 364 -17.49 -13.22 -18.63
C SER A 364 -16.13 -12.89 -19.24
N ILE A 365 -15.45 -11.84 -18.75
CA ILE A 365 -14.11 -11.45 -19.22
C ILE A 365 -13.01 -12.43 -18.79
N PHE A 366 -13.28 -13.26 -17.78
CA PHE A 366 -12.34 -14.28 -17.32
C PHE A 366 -12.51 -15.54 -18.18
N SER A 367 -11.39 -16.20 -18.52
CA SER A 367 -11.45 -17.51 -19.20
C SER A 367 -12.24 -18.50 -18.34
N MET A 368 -13.09 -19.32 -19.00
CA MET A 368 -13.95 -20.30 -18.34
C MET A 368 -13.17 -21.25 -17.43
#